data_AF-A0A957ZEB8-F1
#
_entry.id   AF-A0A957ZEB8-F1
#
_cell.length_a   1.000
_cell.length_b   1.000
_cell.length_c   1.000
_cell.angle_alpha   90.00
_cell.angle_beta   90.00
_cell.angle_gamma   90.00
#
_symmetry.space_group_name_H-M   'P 1'
#
loop_
_entity.id
_entity.type
_entity.pdbx_description
1 polymer ?
#
loop_
_entity_poly.entity_id
_entity_poly.type
_entity_poly.pdbx_seq_one_letter_code
_entity_poly.pdbx_strand_id
1 'polypeptide(L)'
;MQNNFASSTISKSTIAESTLSESADSAMLPAALRFWRPRHGLIAAAILLFLGVLAFAIWRPIQVLPRMGTAPTFAFQDQDGQELTSSDLRGQFVLYNFAYTSCETPCQQMGAAMQQMQQRLQEV
;
A
#
# COMPACT_ATOMS: atom_id res chain seq x y z
N MET A 1 19.98 -28.58 -89.42
CA MET A 1 18.78 -29.23 -88.86
C MET A 1 17.60 -28.30 -89.08
N GLN A 2 16.48 -28.89 -89.49
CA GLN A 2 15.37 -28.28 -90.23
C GLN A 2 14.12 -28.19 -89.33
N ASN A 3 13.27 -27.18 -89.61
CA ASN A 3 11.80 -27.10 -89.38
C ASN A 3 11.36 -26.49 -88.03
N ASN A 4 10.59 -25.38 -87.96
CA ASN A 4 9.26 -25.03 -88.50
C ASN A 4 8.12 -25.94 -88.03
N PHE A 5 7.35 -25.48 -87.03
CA PHE A 5 5.93 -25.81 -86.76
C PHE A 5 5.41 -24.71 -85.80
N ALA A 6 4.70 -23.68 -86.26
CA ALA A 6 3.28 -23.64 -86.63
C ALA A 6 2.31 -23.88 -85.45
N SER A 7 1.83 -22.77 -84.88
CA SER A 7 0.43 -22.41 -84.62
C SER A 7 -0.55 -23.44 -84.02
N SER A 8 -1.09 -23.13 -82.83
CA SER A 8 -2.53 -23.18 -82.54
C SER A 8 -2.79 -22.37 -81.25
N THR A 9 -3.30 -21.15 -81.34
CA THR A 9 -4.71 -20.79 -81.13
C THR A 9 -5.29 -21.38 -79.84
N ILE A 10 -5.61 -20.53 -78.85
CA ILE A 10 -6.83 -20.63 -78.03
C ILE A 10 -7.06 -19.29 -77.28
N SER A 11 -8.22 -18.73 -77.61
CA SER A 11 -9.11 -17.87 -76.82
C SER A 11 -8.69 -16.46 -76.37
N LYS A 12 -9.12 -15.51 -77.19
CA LYS A 12 -9.57 -14.17 -76.81
C LYS A 12 -10.93 -14.28 -76.09
N SER A 13 -10.97 -14.05 -74.78
CA SER A 13 -12.15 -13.63 -73.98
C SER A 13 -11.71 -13.70 -72.52
N THR A 14 -11.38 -12.60 -71.87
CA THR A 14 -12.36 -11.82 -71.12
C THR A 14 -11.84 -10.39 -70.97
N ILE A 15 -12.56 -9.47 -71.61
CA ILE A 15 -12.53 -8.03 -71.33
C ILE A 15 -13.44 -7.77 -70.12
N ALA A 16 -13.14 -6.70 -69.38
CA ALA A 16 -13.87 -6.11 -68.25
C ALA A 16 -13.63 -6.84 -66.91
N GLU A 17 -13.21 -6.21 -65.81
CA GLU A 17 -13.45 -4.83 -65.38
C GLU A 17 -12.34 -4.45 -64.38
N SER A 18 -11.43 -3.57 -64.80
CA SER A 18 -10.36 -3.01 -63.97
C SER A 18 -10.75 -1.62 -63.51
N THR A 19 -11.70 -1.48 -62.58
CA THR A 19 -11.92 -0.24 -61.80
C THR A 19 -12.91 -0.50 -60.68
N LEU A 20 -12.43 -0.89 -59.49
CA LEU A 20 -12.93 -0.39 -58.20
C LEU A 20 -11.75 -0.44 -57.22
N SER A 21 -10.73 0.37 -57.51
CA SER A 21 -9.91 0.99 -56.49
C SER A 21 -10.76 2.09 -55.88
N GLU A 22 -11.58 1.76 -54.88
CA GLU A 22 -12.20 2.75 -54.00
C GLU A 22 -11.96 2.31 -52.56
N SER A 23 -10.90 2.88 -52.01
CA SER A 23 -10.74 3.22 -50.61
C SER A 23 -12.02 3.14 -49.76
N ALA A 24 -12.18 2.03 -49.03
CA ALA A 24 -13.06 1.96 -47.86
C ALA A 24 -12.45 1.04 -46.79
N ASP A 25 -11.12 1.06 -46.70
CA ASP A 25 -10.36 0.46 -45.60
C ASP A 25 -9.94 1.59 -44.66
N SER A 26 -10.93 2.20 -43.99
CA SER A 26 -10.73 3.06 -42.82
C SER A 26 -12.07 3.55 -42.27
N ALA A 27 -12.27 3.21 -41.01
CA ALA A 27 -13.14 3.85 -40.02
C ALA A 27 -14.55 3.28 -39.81
N MET A 28 -14.81 3.10 -38.51
CA MET A 28 -16.10 3.06 -37.82
C MET A 28 -16.83 1.71 -37.87
N LEU A 29 -16.87 0.88 -36.81
CA LEU A 29 -16.74 1.07 -35.36
C LEU A 29 -16.49 -0.30 -34.69
N PRO A 30 -15.60 -0.46 -33.67
CA PRO A 30 -15.74 -1.59 -32.77
C PRO A 30 -17.01 -1.40 -31.93
N ALA A 31 -18.00 -2.27 -32.15
CA ALA A 31 -19.19 -2.42 -31.31
C ALA A 31 -18.86 -2.99 -29.90
N ALA A 32 -17.72 -2.58 -29.32
CA ALA A 32 -17.20 -3.03 -28.04
C ALA A 32 -17.11 -1.89 -27.00
N LEU A 33 -17.62 -0.69 -27.31
CA LEU A 33 -17.74 0.42 -26.36
C LEU A 33 -19.19 0.66 -25.87
N ARG A 34 -20.07 -0.33 -26.03
CA ARG A 34 -21.48 -0.26 -25.61
C ARG A 34 -21.81 -1.21 -24.46
N PHE A 35 -20.93 -1.32 -23.47
CA PHE A 35 -21.21 -2.04 -22.22
C PHE A 35 -21.02 -1.20 -20.95
N TRP A 36 -20.53 0.04 -21.07
CA TRP A 36 -20.47 0.97 -19.95
C TRP A 36 -21.66 1.93 -20.00
N ARG A 37 -22.77 1.56 -19.33
CA ARG A 37 -23.61 2.59 -18.72
C ARG A 37 -22.68 3.41 -17.80
N PRO A 38 -22.76 4.75 -17.76
CA PRO A 38 -21.88 5.60 -16.92
C PRO A 38 -21.89 5.19 -15.44
N ARG A 39 -22.95 4.49 -15.01
CA ARG A 39 -23.07 3.86 -13.69
C ARG A 39 -22.03 2.79 -13.40
N HIS A 40 -21.63 1.96 -14.38
CA HIS A 40 -20.64 0.91 -14.16
C HIS A 40 -19.23 1.46 -13.94
N GLY A 41 -18.89 2.58 -14.58
CA GLY A 41 -17.62 3.25 -14.34
C GLY A 41 -17.47 3.84 -12.95
N LEU A 42 -18.53 4.48 -12.45
CA LEU A 42 -18.57 5.00 -11.09
C LEU A 42 -18.49 3.88 -10.05
N ILE A 43 -19.19 2.76 -10.27
CA ILE A 43 -19.13 1.60 -9.37
C ILE A 43 -17.74 0.98 -9.36
N ALA A 44 -17.12 0.77 -10.53
CA ALA A 44 -15.76 0.22 -10.61
C ALA A 44 -14.73 1.11 -9.91
N ALA A 45 -14.82 2.43 -10.10
CA ALA A 45 -13.95 3.40 -9.42
C ALA A 45 -14.15 3.39 -7.89
N ALA A 46 -15.40 3.32 -7.42
CA ALA A 46 -15.71 3.25 -5.99
C ALA A 46 -15.19 1.95 -5.36
N ILE A 47 -15.36 0.81 -6.04
CA ILE A 47 -14.83 -0.48 -5.58
C ILE A 47 -13.31 -0.45 -5.52
N LEU A 48 -12.65 0.08 -6.55
CA LEU A 48 -11.19 0.16 -6.60
C LEU A 48 -10.64 1.06 -5.47
N LEU A 49 -11.29 2.20 -5.20
CA LEU A 49 -10.94 3.08 -4.10
C LEU A 49 -11.15 2.38 -2.75
N PHE A 50 -12.29 1.72 -2.56
CA PHE A 50 -12.59 1.00 -1.32
C PHE A 50 -11.62 -0.15 -1.05
N LEU A 51 -11.30 -0.95 -2.07
CA LEU A 51 -10.29 -2.01 -1.97
C LEU A 51 -8.90 -1.45 -1.66
N GLY A 52 -8.53 -0.30 -2.25
CA GLY A 52 -7.28 0.38 -1.93
C GLY A 52 -7.20 0.83 -0.46
N VAL A 53 -8.28 1.41 0.07
CA VAL A 53 -8.37 1.81 1.49
C VAL A 53 -8.31 0.59 2.40
N LEU A 54 -9.03 -0.48 2.09
CA LEU A 54 -9.00 -1.73 2.86
C LEU A 54 -7.62 -2.37 2.84
N ALA A 55 -6.99 -2.47 1.68
CA ALA A 55 -5.64 -3.01 1.55
C ALA A 55 -4.64 -2.20 2.39
N PHE A 56 -4.72 -0.86 2.34
CA PHE A 56 -3.86 0.02 3.14
C PHE A 56 -4.13 -0.11 4.65
N ALA A 57 -5.39 -0.27 5.06
CA ALA A 57 -5.74 -0.46 6.47
C ALA A 57 -5.25 -1.81 7.02
N ILE A 58 -5.29 -2.86 6.20
CA ILE A 58 -4.83 -4.21 6.58
C ILE A 58 -3.30 -4.28 6.60
N TRP A 59 -2.62 -3.58 5.70
CA TRP A 59 -1.15 -3.59 5.58
C TRP A 59 -0.42 -2.58 6.46
N ARG A 60 -1.05 -2.06 7.53
CA ARG A 60 -0.32 -1.21 8.46
C ARG A 60 0.81 -2.01 9.11
N PRO A 61 2.08 -1.59 8.96
CA PRO A 61 3.20 -2.32 9.53
C PRO A 61 3.02 -2.37 11.06
N ILE A 62 3.18 -3.56 11.63
CA ILE A 62 3.17 -3.75 13.08
C ILE A 62 4.34 -2.94 13.65
N GLN A 63 4.01 -1.89 14.41
CA GLN A 63 5.00 -1.14 15.17
C GLN A 63 5.49 -2.03 16.31
N VAL A 64 6.53 -2.84 16.05
CA VAL A 64 7.19 -3.61 17.10
C VAL A 64 8.02 -2.66 17.93
N LEU A 65 7.87 -2.72 19.26
CA LEU A 65 8.78 -2.01 20.15
C LEU A 65 10.13 -2.76 20.11
N PRO A 66 11.20 -2.15 19.58
CA PRO A 66 12.49 -2.82 19.53
C PRO A 66 13.00 -3.07 20.94
N ARG A 67 13.44 -4.30 21.23
CA ARG A 67 14.02 -4.65 22.53
C ARG A 67 15.43 -4.05 22.63
N MET A 68 15.52 -2.90 23.28
CA MET A 68 16.79 -2.21 23.53
C MET A 68 17.52 -2.86 24.71
N GLY A 69 18.13 -4.03 24.48
CA GLY A 69 19.03 -4.68 25.44
C GLY A 69 18.45 -4.94 26.84
N THR A 70 19.35 -5.16 27.80
CA THR A 70 19.02 -5.18 29.23
C THR A 70 19.15 -3.78 29.80
N ALA A 71 18.26 -3.41 30.72
CA ALA A 71 18.38 -2.15 31.45
C ALA A 71 19.74 -2.05 32.16
N PRO A 72 20.34 -0.86 32.24
CA PRO A 72 21.60 -0.66 32.95
C PRO A 72 21.42 -0.88 34.46
N THR A 73 22.49 -1.32 35.13
CA THR A 73 22.55 -1.37 36.59
C THR A 73 22.52 0.06 37.14
N PHE A 74 21.66 0.31 38.12
CA PHE A 74 21.58 1.58 38.85
C PHE A 74 21.48 1.35 40.36
N ALA A 75 21.89 2.39 41.10
CA ALA A 75 21.66 2.56 42.53
C ALA A 75 21.32 4.04 42.75
N PHE A 76 20.10 4.32 43.21
CA PHE A 76 19.60 5.67 43.47
C PHE A 76 19.12 5.77 44.91
N GLN A 77 19.03 7.00 45.43
CA GLN A 77 18.30 7.27 46.66
C GLN A 77 16.92 7.82 46.30
N ASP A 78 15.90 7.34 46.99
CA ASP A 78 14.54 7.88 46.85
C ASP A 78 14.36 9.19 47.63
N GLN A 79 13.11 9.70 47.64
CA GLN A 79 12.78 10.95 48.32
C GLN A 79 12.77 10.82 49.85
N ASP A 80 12.74 9.60 50.38
CA ASP A 80 12.77 9.28 51.81
C ASP A 80 14.19 8.93 52.29
N GLY A 81 15.18 8.98 51.40
CA GLY A 81 16.59 8.66 51.67
C GLY A 81 16.90 7.15 51.68
N GLN A 82 16.00 6.30 51.20
CA GLN A 82 16.23 4.87 51.06
C GLN A 82 17.00 4.56 49.78
N GLU A 83 17.88 3.57 49.86
CA GLU A 83 18.60 3.08 48.69
C GLU A 83 17.71 2.16 47.85
N LEU A 84 17.63 2.45 46.56
CA LEU A 84 16.90 1.66 45.57
C LEU A 84 17.85 1.21 44.45
N THR A 85 18.02 -0.11 44.32
CA THR A 85 18.92 -0.69 43.33
C THR A 85 18.18 -1.45 42.24
N SER A 86 18.82 -1.60 41.08
CA SER A 86 18.29 -2.43 39.99
C SER A 86 18.12 -3.92 40.38
N SER A 87 18.81 -4.40 41.42
CA SER A 87 18.64 -5.75 41.97
C SER A 87 17.30 -5.94 42.67
N ASP A 88 16.84 -4.92 43.38
CA ASP A 88 15.61 -4.97 44.19
C ASP A 88 14.35 -5.06 43.31
N LEU A 89 14.44 -4.52 42.09
CA LEU A 89 13.35 -4.49 41.12
C LEU A 89 13.40 -5.63 40.09
N ARG A 90 14.27 -6.62 40.28
CA ARG A 90 14.35 -7.77 39.35
C ARG A 90 13.06 -8.59 39.37
N GLY A 91 12.62 -9.00 38.18
CA GLY A 91 11.38 -9.76 38.01
C GLY A 91 10.11 -8.92 38.04
N GLN A 92 10.21 -7.61 38.29
CA GLN A 92 9.11 -6.67 38.24
C GLN A 92 9.13 -5.87 36.94
N PHE A 93 7.95 -5.43 36.48
CA PHE A 93 7.87 -4.46 35.38
C PHE A 93 8.20 -3.08 35.93
N VAL A 94 9.33 -2.53 35.50
CA VAL A 94 9.81 -1.21 35.93
C VAL A 94 9.68 -0.23 34.77
N LEU A 95 8.97 0.86 35.03
CA LEU A 95 8.91 2.02 34.14
C LEU A 95 9.54 3.21 34.85
N TYR A 96 10.60 3.76 34.26
CA TYR A 96 11.26 4.96 34.76
C TYR A 96 11.11 6.11 33.77
N ASN A 97 11.02 7.32 34.30
CA ASN A 97 10.99 8.56 33.53
C ASN A 97 11.97 9.55 34.15
N PHE A 98 12.65 10.33 33.31
CA PHE A 98 13.55 11.39 33.74
C PHE A 98 12.88 12.74 33.52
N ALA A 99 12.57 13.43 34.62
CA ALA A 99 11.92 14.74 34.61
C ALA A 99 12.46 15.61 35.75
N TYR A 100 12.17 16.90 35.67
CA TYR A 100 12.48 17.87 36.72
C TYR A 100 11.21 18.66 37.08
N THR A 101 11.12 19.13 38.32
CA THR A 101 9.89 19.69 38.91
C THR A 101 9.40 20.97 38.22
N SER A 102 10.32 21.73 37.65
CA SER A 102 10.06 22.98 36.93
C SER A 102 9.93 22.80 35.41
N CYS A 103 9.71 21.58 34.91
CA CYS A 103 9.53 21.40 33.46
C CYS A 103 8.16 21.91 32.99
N GLU A 104 8.14 22.69 31.91
CA GLU A 104 6.94 23.10 31.22
C GLU A 104 6.51 22.04 30.17
N THR A 105 5.60 22.39 29.28
CA THR A 105 5.22 21.54 28.14
C THR A 105 6.43 21.25 27.24
N PRO A 106 6.70 19.98 26.87
CA PRO A 106 5.80 18.81 26.93
C PRO A 106 5.98 17.86 28.13
N CYS A 107 6.97 18.04 29.02
CA CYS A 107 7.25 17.08 30.10
C CYS A 107 6.06 16.87 31.05
N GLN A 108 5.27 17.92 31.29
CA GLN A 108 4.07 17.87 32.14
C GLN A 108 3.11 16.74 31.72
N GLN A 109 3.03 16.47 30.41
CA GLN A 109 2.17 15.40 29.87
C GLN A 109 2.68 14.01 30.25
N MET A 110 4.00 13.83 30.37
CA MET A 110 4.60 12.55 30.77
C MET A 110 4.27 12.22 32.23
N GLY A 111 4.26 13.23 33.12
CA GLY A 111 3.85 13.05 34.52
C GLY A 111 2.40 12.59 34.64
N ALA A 112 1.49 13.20 33.89
CA ALA A 112 0.08 12.79 33.85
C ALA A 112 -0.09 11.35 33.34
N ALA A 113 0.66 10.95 32.31
CA ALA A 113 0.64 9.58 31.80
C ALA A 113 1.14 8.56 32.86
N MET A 114 2.21 8.88 33.59
CA MET A 114 2.70 8.04 34.69
C MET A 114 1.67 7.86 35.80
N GLN A 115 1.00 8.94 36.20
CA GLN A 115 -0.07 8.89 37.21
C GLN A 115 -1.24 8.00 36.75
N GLN A 116 -1.65 8.12 35.49
CA GLN A 116 -2.71 7.29 34.93
C GLN A 116 -2.32 5.80 34.94
N MET A 117 -1.08 5.46 34.58
CA MET A 117 -0.58 4.08 34.65
C MET A 117 -0.58 3.53 36.07
N GLN A 118 -0.13 4.34 37.05
CA GLN A 118 -0.14 3.94 38.46
C GLN A 118 -1.56 3.64 38.97
N GLN A 119 -2.54 4.47 38.61
CA GLN A 119 -3.95 4.24 38.98
C GLN A 119 -4.48 2.91 38.42
N ARG A 120 -4.18 2.60 37.16
CA ARG A 120 -4.61 1.32 36.54
C ARG A 120 -3.97 0.09 37.16
N LEU A 121 -2.73 0.21 37.63
CA LEU A 121 -2.03 -0.89 38.29
C LEU A 121 -2.47 -1.10 39.74
N GLN A 122 -3.08 -0.11 40.38
CA GLN A 122 -3.65 -0.25 41.73
C GLN A 122 -5.07 -0.85 41.71
N GLU A 123 -5.73 -0.87 40.55
CA GLU A 123 -7.07 -1.43 40.35
C GLU A 123 -7.07 -2.95 40.11
N VAL A 124 -5.90 -3.57 39.90
CA VAL A 124 -5.72 -5.01 39.65
C VAL A 124 -5.13 -5.74 40.84
#